data_AF-A0A2D6AW30-F1
#
_entry.id   AF-A0A2D6AW30-F1
#
_cell.length_a   1.000
_cell.length_b   1.000
_cell.length_c   1.000
_cell.angle_alpha   90.00
_cell.angle_beta   90.00
_cell.angle_gamma   90.00
#
_symmetry.space_group_name_H-M   'P 1'
#
loop_
_entity.id
_entity.type
_entity.pdbx_description
1 polymer ?
#
loop_
_entity_poly.entity_id
_entity_poly.type
_entity_poly.pdbx_seq_one_letter_code
_entity_poly.pdbx_strand_id
1 'polypeptide(L)'
;MTNRQMLYSLIFSFLVLIACEDEPRRGVDPDDKEEEVTVDKFYFGADLSYVNQILDHGGVYKEAADEKSPYEIFADHGTNLARFRLWHNPVWTKEVYENGTQLYNDLYDVEKSIRLAKAEGMDVLLDFHYSDDWADPAKQHVPGAWVNITDIEVLADSIYNYTFSVLSYLDDKGLMPEMVQIGNETNCGMMLSGGNDAFPEMNVCESGWSNMGIVVKAAIKAVKAAAENSTVDTKIAFHVADPVNVEWWFDKLMEQTTDFDFVGISYYPLWHTGVSFNQLEDRIKGFKERFNKEIIILETAYPWTTNGADDYNNLFGGESPISGYPYTLEGQTSFLVELTQKLVDAGASGVVYWEPAWISSQMKDQWGTGSSWENNTFFDFEGNVMTNIDFMTYDYSSDEKN
;
A
#
# COMPACT_ATOMS: atom_id res chain seq x y z
N MET A 1 -31.71 88.16 -50.00
CA MET A 1 -32.61 88.87 -49.07
C MET A 1 -32.59 88.10 -47.76
N THR A 2 -32.38 88.58 -46.54
CA THR A 2 -31.86 89.83 -45.94
C THR A 2 -31.83 89.48 -44.44
N ASN A 3 -30.72 89.73 -43.73
CA ASN A 3 -30.65 90.02 -42.27
C ASN A 3 -31.17 88.96 -41.25
N ARG A 4 -30.60 88.81 -40.04
CA ARG A 4 -29.86 89.76 -39.20
C ARG A 4 -29.17 89.05 -38.01
N GLN A 5 -28.04 89.64 -37.58
CA GLN A 5 -27.53 89.82 -36.19
C GLN A 5 -27.04 88.60 -35.37
N MET A 6 -25.74 88.60 -34.99
CA MET A 6 -25.17 88.92 -33.65
C MET A 6 -25.59 87.89 -32.57
N LEU A 7 -24.76 87.35 -31.68
CA LEU A 7 -23.63 87.91 -30.93
C LEU A 7 -22.80 86.75 -30.32
N TYR A 8 -21.60 87.11 -29.86
CA TYR A 8 -20.48 86.36 -29.31
C TYR A 8 -20.69 85.42 -28.10
N SER A 9 -19.70 84.52 -27.98
CA SER A 9 -19.01 84.04 -26.76
C SER A 9 -19.37 82.65 -26.19
N LEU A 10 -18.43 81.71 -26.41
CA LEU A 10 -17.62 81.04 -25.37
C LEU A 10 -18.37 80.44 -24.18
N ILE A 11 -18.39 79.11 -24.07
CA ILE A 11 -17.67 78.31 -23.04
C ILE A 11 -18.23 76.88 -22.88
N PHE A 12 -17.27 75.95 -22.90
CA PHE A 12 -17.15 74.62 -22.29
C PHE A 12 -18.12 73.47 -22.57
N SER A 13 -17.46 72.42 -23.06
CA SER A 13 -17.79 70.99 -23.09
C SER A 13 -18.55 70.45 -21.89
N PHE A 14 -19.63 69.73 -22.21
CA PHE A 14 -19.96 68.47 -21.57
C PHE A 14 -20.45 67.54 -22.69
N LEU A 15 -19.61 66.61 -23.13
CA LEU A 15 -19.96 65.63 -24.16
C LEU A 15 -20.05 64.26 -23.48
N VAL A 16 -21.28 63.89 -23.16
CA VAL A 16 -21.69 62.53 -22.83
C VAL A 16 -21.59 61.72 -24.13
N LEU A 17 -20.66 60.77 -24.16
CA LEU A 17 -20.49 59.82 -25.25
C LEU A 17 -21.33 58.57 -24.95
N ILE A 18 -22.25 58.25 -25.87
CA ILE A 18 -22.83 56.91 -26.00
C ILE A 18 -22.63 56.46 -27.46
N ALA A 19 -22.25 55.19 -27.59
CA ALA A 19 -22.30 54.27 -28.73
C ALA A 19 -21.21 54.37 -29.83
N CYS A 20 -20.38 53.32 -29.88
CA CYS A 20 -20.38 52.35 -30.99
C CYS A 20 -19.79 51.01 -30.52
N GLU A 21 -20.27 49.94 -31.14
CA GLU A 21 -20.10 48.52 -30.86
C GLU A 21 -18.66 48.00 -31.04
N ASP A 22 -18.29 47.01 -30.23
CA ASP A 22 -17.32 45.97 -30.57
C ASP A 22 -17.74 44.67 -29.86
N GLU A 23 -17.64 43.55 -30.57
CA GLU A 23 -18.26 42.27 -30.23
C GLU A 23 -17.88 41.69 -28.85
N PRO A 24 -18.81 41.04 -28.13
CA PRO A 24 -18.48 40.34 -26.92
C PRO A 24 -17.71 39.05 -27.25
N ARG A 25 -16.48 38.99 -26.75
CA ARG A 25 -15.73 37.76 -26.49
C ARG A 25 -16.69 36.71 -25.91
N ARG A 26 -16.66 35.48 -26.43
CA ARG A 26 -17.29 34.33 -25.79
C ARG A 26 -16.90 34.35 -24.31
N GLY A 27 -17.88 34.58 -23.46
CA GLY A 27 -17.73 34.51 -22.02
C GLY A 27 -17.30 33.10 -21.65
N VAL A 28 -16.34 33.04 -20.72
CA VAL A 28 -16.14 31.88 -19.86
C VAL A 28 -17.47 31.68 -19.13
N ASP A 29 -18.04 30.49 -19.26
CA ASP A 29 -19.24 30.10 -18.53
C ASP A 29 -18.89 30.12 -17.02
N PRO A 30 -19.63 30.85 -16.16
CA PRO A 30 -19.39 30.84 -14.72
C PRO A 30 -19.72 29.48 -14.07
N ASP A 31 -20.21 28.51 -14.84
CA ASP A 31 -20.60 27.18 -14.39
C ASP A 31 -19.67 26.05 -14.86
N ASP A 32 -18.47 26.38 -15.40
CA ASP A 32 -17.35 25.43 -15.43
C ASP A 32 -16.87 25.26 -13.98
N LYS A 33 -17.60 24.43 -13.23
CA LYS A 33 -17.06 23.81 -12.03
C LYS A 33 -15.86 23.00 -12.50
N GLU A 34 -14.67 23.50 -12.17
CA GLU A 34 -13.51 22.63 -12.03
C GLU A 34 -13.99 21.41 -11.25
N GLU A 35 -13.92 20.23 -11.85
CA GLU A 35 -14.15 19.00 -11.12
C GLU A 35 -13.15 19.00 -9.97
N GLU A 36 -13.64 19.26 -8.76
CA GLU A 36 -12.90 19.00 -7.53
C GLU A 36 -12.49 17.53 -7.61
N VAL A 37 -11.18 17.30 -7.75
CA VAL A 37 -10.60 15.98 -7.54
C VAL A 37 -10.77 15.69 -6.06
N THR A 38 -11.90 15.08 -5.69
CA THR A 38 -12.12 14.54 -4.36
C THR A 38 -11.15 13.39 -4.18
N VAL A 39 -10.36 13.41 -3.10
CA VAL A 39 -9.61 12.22 -2.67
C VAL A 39 -10.65 11.18 -2.29
N ASP A 40 -10.92 10.22 -3.18
CA ASP A 40 -12.13 9.39 -3.12
C ASP A 40 -12.20 8.45 -1.89
N LYS A 41 -11.06 8.16 -1.24
CA LYS A 41 -10.95 7.47 0.07
C LYS A 41 -9.47 7.45 0.44
N PHE A 42 -9.09 7.83 1.66
CA PHE A 42 -7.75 7.52 2.18
C PHE A 42 -7.77 6.12 2.82
N TYR A 43 -6.86 5.24 2.42
CA TYR A 43 -6.75 3.90 2.98
C TYR A 43 -5.98 3.91 4.29
N PHE A 44 -6.67 3.51 5.36
CA PHE A 44 -6.08 3.18 6.65
C PHE A 44 -5.98 1.67 6.72
N GLY A 45 -4.79 1.16 6.43
CA GLY A 45 -4.56 -0.25 6.21
C GLY A 45 -3.79 -0.94 7.33
N ALA A 46 -4.05 -2.23 7.48
CA ALA A 46 -3.28 -3.14 8.32
C ALA A 46 -2.96 -4.43 7.57
N ASP A 47 -1.69 -4.86 7.59
CA ASP A 47 -1.32 -6.22 7.19
C ASP A 47 -1.64 -7.18 8.33
N LEU A 48 -2.63 -8.05 8.12
CA LEU A 48 -3.18 -8.94 9.14
C LEU A 48 -2.88 -10.41 8.84
N SER A 49 -1.83 -10.68 8.08
CA SER A 49 -1.59 -12.00 7.51
C SER A 49 -1.20 -13.04 8.57
N TYR A 50 -0.58 -12.65 9.67
CA TYR A 50 -0.29 -13.58 10.77
C TYR A 50 -1.47 -13.87 11.71
N VAL A 51 -2.57 -13.11 11.64
CA VAL A 51 -3.66 -13.19 12.64
C VAL A 51 -4.20 -14.61 12.80
N ASN A 52 -4.49 -15.31 11.69
CA ASN A 52 -5.01 -16.68 11.77
C ASN A 52 -4.02 -17.63 12.46
N GLN A 53 -2.74 -17.52 12.12
CA GLN A 53 -1.68 -18.32 12.71
C GLN A 53 -1.52 -18.05 14.21
N ILE A 54 -1.61 -16.78 14.62
CA ILE A 54 -1.54 -16.39 16.04
C ILE A 54 -2.71 -16.99 16.82
N LEU A 55 -3.93 -16.85 16.30
CA LEU A 55 -5.15 -17.37 16.94
C LEU A 55 -5.12 -18.90 17.09
N ASP A 56 -4.71 -19.61 16.03
CA ASP A 56 -4.61 -21.07 16.04
C ASP A 56 -3.54 -21.58 17.04
N HIS A 57 -2.59 -20.71 17.43
CA HIS A 57 -1.51 -20.99 18.36
C HIS A 57 -1.58 -20.19 19.67
N GLY A 58 -2.80 -19.89 20.12
CA GLY A 58 -3.08 -19.45 21.49
C GLY A 58 -2.89 -17.96 21.75
N GLY A 59 -2.71 -17.15 20.71
CA GLY A 59 -2.84 -15.70 20.82
C GLY A 59 -4.28 -15.31 21.13
N VAL A 60 -4.44 -14.32 21.99
CA VAL A 60 -5.74 -13.81 22.44
C VAL A 60 -5.69 -12.29 22.37
N TYR A 61 -6.69 -11.70 21.72
CA TYR A 61 -6.82 -10.26 21.57
C TYR A 61 -8.02 -9.76 22.36
N LYS A 62 -7.89 -8.57 22.94
CA LYS A 62 -8.88 -8.02 23.87
C LYS A 62 -9.14 -6.55 23.61
N GLU A 63 -10.37 -6.15 23.88
CA GLU A 63 -10.79 -4.76 23.98
C GLU A 63 -11.63 -4.62 25.25
N ALA A 64 -11.36 -3.58 26.05
CA ALA A 64 -11.99 -3.39 27.36
C ALA A 64 -11.93 -4.64 28.30
N ALA A 65 -10.86 -5.44 28.17
CA ALA A 65 -10.61 -6.71 28.85
C ALA A 65 -11.43 -7.93 28.39
N ASP A 66 -12.30 -7.77 27.40
CA ASP A 66 -13.06 -8.88 26.80
C ASP A 66 -12.36 -9.39 25.53
N GLU A 67 -12.34 -10.71 25.33
CA GLU A 67 -11.80 -11.31 24.10
C GLU A 67 -12.63 -10.86 22.89
N LYS A 68 -11.94 -10.39 21.85
CA LYS A 68 -12.58 -9.85 20.64
C LYS A 68 -11.76 -10.20 19.40
N SER A 69 -12.46 -10.40 18.28
CA SER A 69 -11.82 -10.71 17.00
C SER A 69 -10.88 -9.57 16.59
N PRO A 70 -9.61 -9.85 16.21
CA PRO A 70 -8.72 -8.80 15.71
C PRO A 70 -9.32 -8.05 14.53
N TYR A 71 -9.94 -8.76 13.58
CA TYR A 71 -10.58 -8.11 12.42
C TYR A 71 -11.67 -7.10 12.85
N GLU A 72 -12.44 -7.43 13.89
CA GLU A 72 -13.48 -6.55 14.44
C GLU A 72 -12.85 -5.36 15.17
N ILE A 73 -11.80 -5.58 15.98
CA ILE A 73 -11.04 -4.49 16.64
C ILE A 73 -10.49 -3.52 15.60
N PHE A 74 -9.82 -4.00 14.56
CA PHE A 74 -9.24 -3.13 13.53
C PHE A 74 -10.32 -2.33 12.79
N ALA A 75 -11.45 -2.95 12.44
CA ALA A 75 -12.57 -2.25 11.80
C ALA A 75 -13.19 -1.18 12.71
N ASP A 76 -13.45 -1.49 13.99
CA ASP A 76 -14.01 -0.56 14.97
C ASP A 76 -13.12 0.66 15.21
N HIS A 77 -11.80 0.49 15.03
CA HIS A 77 -10.81 1.55 15.14
C HIS A 77 -10.40 2.16 13.78
N GLY A 78 -11.24 2.03 12.75
CA GLY A 78 -11.12 2.80 11.50
C GLY A 78 -10.28 2.17 10.40
N THR A 79 -9.80 0.93 10.57
CA THR A 79 -9.15 0.19 9.48
C THR A 79 -10.16 -0.04 8.36
N ASN A 80 -9.83 0.39 7.15
CA ASN A 80 -10.70 0.26 5.99
C ASN A 80 -10.09 -0.56 4.84
N LEU A 81 -8.85 -1.04 5.02
CA LEU A 81 -8.11 -1.91 4.10
C LEU A 81 -7.34 -2.99 4.88
N ALA A 82 -7.60 -4.26 4.59
CA ALA A 82 -6.79 -5.37 5.10
C ALA A 82 -5.84 -5.87 4.01
N ARG A 83 -4.53 -5.90 4.30
CA ARG A 83 -3.51 -6.48 3.42
C ARG A 83 -3.25 -7.92 3.83
N PHE A 84 -3.18 -8.82 2.83
CA PHE A 84 -2.83 -10.22 3.02
C PHE A 84 -1.77 -10.66 2.03
N ARG A 85 -0.65 -11.18 2.52
CA ARG A 85 0.35 -11.84 1.67
C ARG A 85 -0.08 -13.25 1.29
N LEU A 86 0.26 -13.63 0.07
CA LEU A 86 0.01 -14.93 -0.51
C LEU A 86 1.32 -15.53 -1.03
N TRP A 87 1.73 -16.61 -0.38
CA TRP A 87 2.77 -17.52 -0.85
C TRP A 87 2.17 -18.59 -1.74
N HIS A 88 2.93 -19.02 -2.74
CA HIS A 88 2.49 -20.00 -3.72
C HIS A 88 2.29 -21.40 -3.10
N ASN A 89 3.27 -21.90 -2.34
CA ASN A 89 3.16 -23.18 -1.63
C ASN A 89 4.09 -23.24 -0.40
N PRO A 90 3.71 -22.63 0.74
CA PRO A 90 4.58 -22.46 1.90
C PRO A 90 4.69 -23.69 2.80
N VAL A 91 5.17 -24.80 2.23
CA VAL A 91 5.25 -26.11 2.91
C VAL A 91 6.06 -26.10 4.20
N TRP A 92 7.00 -25.16 4.35
CA TRP A 92 7.81 -24.99 5.55
C TRP A 92 6.93 -24.80 6.80
N THR A 93 5.75 -24.20 6.66
CA THR A 93 4.82 -23.99 7.78
C THR A 93 4.39 -25.30 8.43
N LYS A 94 4.36 -26.42 7.69
CA LYS A 94 4.09 -27.75 8.23
C LYS A 94 5.27 -28.30 9.02
N GLU A 95 6.49 -27.92 8.65
CA GLU A 95 7.71 -28.49 9.21
C GLU A 95 7.99 -27.96 10.62
N VAL A 96 7.53 -26.75 10.93
CA VAL A 96 7.72 -26.12 12.25
C VAL A 96 6.74 -26.62 13.31
N TYR A 97 5.66 -27.33 12.91
CA TYR A 97 4.67 -27.91 13.81
C TYR A 97 4.62 -29.45 13.71
N GLU A 98 4.69 -30.15 14.85
CA GLU A 98 4.82 -31.62 14.92
C GLU A 98 3.70 -32.42 14.22
N ASN A 99 2.52 -31.81 14.00
CA ASN A 99 1.38 -32.40 13.29
C ASN A 99 0.75 -31.42 12.28
N GLY A 100 1.51 -30.42 11.82
CA GLY A 100 0.98 -29.35 10.99
C GLY A 100 0.43 -29.84 9.65
N THR A 101 -0.88 -29.83 9.47
CA THR A 101 -1.53 -30.02 8.16
C THR A 101 -1.85 -28.70 7.49
N GLN A 102 -2.00 -27.64 8.28
CA GLN A 102 -2.37 -26.31 7.81
C GLN A 102 -1.14 -25.60 7.22
N LEU A 103 -1.36 -24.93 6.10
CA LEU A 103 -0.44 -23.93 5.56
C LEU A 103 -0.96 -22.56 5.96
N TYR A 104 -0.07 -21.63 6.28
CA TYR A 104 -0.42 -20.23 6.54
C TYR A 104 0.07 -19.36 5.38
N ASN A 105 -0.66 -18.29 5.08
CA ASN A 105 -0.45 -17.43 3.91
C ASN A 105 -0.52 -18.18 2.57
N ASP A 106 -1.18 -19.34 2.53
CA ASP A 106 -1.56 -20.02 1.28
C ASP A 106 -2.96 -19.57 0.84
N LEU A 107 -3.44 -20.07 -0.31
CA LEU A 107 -4.74 -19.67 -0.86
C LEU A 107 -5.90 -19.86 0.14
N TYR A 108 -5.89 -20.94 0.93
CA TYR A 108 -7.00 -21.26 1.83
C TYR A 108 -6.98 -20.42 3.11
N ASP A 109 -5.79 -20.17 3.66
CA ASP A 109 -5.64 -19.27 4.79
C ASP A 109 -5.98 -17.82 4.41
N VAL A 110 -5.49 -17.37 3.24
CA VAL A 110 -5.83 -16.05 2.70
C VAL A 110 -7.32 -15.93 2.41
N GLU A 111 -7.98 -16.94 1.83
CA GLU A 111 -9.44 -16.93 1.66
C GLU A 111 -10.16 -16.73 3.00
N LYS A 112 -9.74 -17.47 4.04
CA LYS A 112 -10.31 -17.33 5.40
C LYS A 112 -10.13 -15.90 5.90
N SER A 113 -8.94 -15.33 5.77
CA SER A 113 -8.62 -13.96 6.19
C SER A 113 -9.42 -12.90 5.44
N ILE A 114 -9.49 -13.00 4.11
CA ILE A 114 -10.27 -12.10 3.24
C ILE A 114 -11.75 -12.14 3.63
N ARG A 115 -12.31 -13.33 3.86
CA ARG A 115 -13.71 -13.49 4.29
C ARG A 115 -13.96 -12.82 5.65
N LEU A 116 -13.03 -12.95 6.59
CA LEU A 116 -13.16 -12.32 7.91
C LEU A 116 -13.05 -10.80 7.80
N ALA A 117 -12.10 -10.28 7.02
CA ALA A 117 -11.95 -8.84 6.82
C ALA A 117 -13.17 -8.20 6.12
N LYS A 118 -13.65 -8.81 5.04
CA LYS A 118 -14.84 -8.33 4.31
C LYS A 118 -16.12 -8.43 5.16
N ALA A 119 -16.20 -9.37 6.11
CA ALA A 119 -17.33 -9.44 7.03
C ALA A 119 -17.43 -8.21 7.95
N GLU A 120 -16.29 -7.58 8.25
CA GLU A 120 -16.20 -6.33 9.00
C GLU A 120 -16.23 -5.08 8.11
N GLY A 121 -16.43 -5.24 6.79
CA GLY A 121 -16.56 -4.14 5.83
C GLY A 121 -15.24 -3.53 5.36
N MET A 122 -14.11 -4.18 5.58
CA MET A 122 -12.81 -3.75 5.05
C MET A 122 -12.66 -4.11 3.56
N ASP A 123 -12.07 -3.20 2.80
CA ASP A 123 -11.50 -3.53 1.49
C ASP A 123 -10.29 -4.45 1.68
N VAL A 124 -9.86 -5.12 0.61
CA VAL A 124 -8.78 -6.10 0.63
C VAL A 124 -7.72 -5.78 -0.39
N LEU A 125 -6.47 -5.77 0.06
CA LEU A 125 -5.26 -5.80 -0.76
C LEU A 125 -4.65 -7.20 -0.69
N LEU A 126 -4.67 -7.93 -1.81
CA LEU A 126 -4.02 -9.22 -1.93
C LEU A 126 -2.61 -9.08 -2.52
N ASP A 127 -1.59 -9.44 -1.74
CA ASP A 127 -0.18 -9.38 -2.13
C ASP A 127 0.34 -10.73 -2.61
N PHE A 128 0.51 -10.86 -3.93
CA PHE A 128 1.17 -12.01 -4.52
C PHE A 128 2.68 -11.86 -4.39
N HIS A 129 3.28 -12.62 -3.49
CA HIS A 129 4.74 -12.66 -3.36
C HIS A 129 5.43 -13.31 -4.58
N TYR A 130 4.71 -14.18 -5.32
CA TYR A 130 5.30 -15.04 -6.36
C TYR A 130 6.54 -15.81 -5.86
N SER A 131 6.45 -16.30 -4.62
CA SER A 131 7.44 -17.11 -3.92
C SER A 131 6.71 -18.12 -3.04
N ASP A 132 7.36 -19.24 -2.69
CA ASP A 132 6.83 -20.18 -1.70
C ASP A 132 7.06 -19.70 -0.25
N ASP A 133 7.72 -18.55 -0.10
CA ASP A 133 8.16 -18.00 1.19
C ASP A 133 8.31 -16.47 1.10
N TRP A 134 8.79 -15.83 2.18
CA TRP A 134 9.19 -14.44 2.24
C TRP A 134 9.89 -13.95 0.96
N ALA A 135 9.35 -12.84 0.43
CA ALA A 135 9.90 -12.11 -0.69
C ALA A 135 10.20 -10.68 -0.20
N ASP A 136 11.46 -10.28 -0.29
CA ASP A 136 12.02 -9.01 0.18
C ASP A 136 13.16 -8.57 -0.78
N PRO A 137 13.82 -7.40 -0.62
CA PRO A 137 14.87 -6.97 -1.54
C PRO A 137 16.07 -7.93 -1.65
N ALA A 138 16.32 -8.75 -0.63
CA ALA A 138 17.40 -9.72 -0.59
C ALA A 138 16.96 -11.15 -1.00
N LYS A 139 15.68 -11.47 -0.89
CA LYS A 139 15.11 -12.80 -1.18
C LYS A 139 13.94 -12.67 -2.14
N GLN A 140 14.09 -13.24 -3.33
CA GLN A 140 13.03 -13.22 -4.34
C GLN A 140 12.89 -14.62 -4.96
N HIS A 141 12.97 -15.68 -4.16
CA HIS A 141 13.08 -17.03 -4.68
C HIS A 141 11.89 -17.44 -5.54
N VAL A 142 12.17 -17.98 -6.73
CA VAL A 142 11.14 -18.59 -7.57
C VAL A 142 10.48 -19.77 -6.84
N PRO A 143 9.14 -19.94 -6.92
CA PRO A 143 8.47 -21.11 -6.42
C PRO A 143 9.07 -22.40 -6.98
N GLY A 144 9.13 -23.45 -6.17
CA GLY A 144 9.68 -24.75 -6.57
C GLY A 144 8.96 -25.34 -7.79
N ALA A 145 7.69 -24.99 -8.00
CA ALA A 145 6.91 -25.40 -9.16
C ALA A 145 7.43 -24.80 -10.49
N TRP A 146 8.12 -23.66 -10.45
CA TRP A 146 8.54 -22.91 -11.63
C TRP A 146 10.05 -22.90 -11.83
N VAL A 147 10.85 -23.32 -10.85
CA VAL A 147 12.33 -23.23 -10.86
C VAL A 147 13.03 -23.87 -12.08
N ASN A 148 12.39 -24.86 -12.72
CA ASN A 148 12.91 -25.57 -13.89
C ASN A 148 12.38 -25.04 -15.24
N ILE A 149 11.58 -23.97 -15.23
CA ILE A 149 11.13 -23.32 -16.46
C ILE A 149 12.34 -22.60 -17.09
N THR A 150 12.60 -22.86 -18.36
CA THR A 150 13.71 -22.25 -19.11
C THR A 150 13.25 -21.28 -20.20
N ASP A 151 11.94 -21.23 -20.46
CA ASP A 151 11.33 -20.39 -21.49
C ASP A 151 10.49 -19.31 -20.79
N ILE A 152 10.78 -18.05 -21.09
CA ILE A 152 10.10 -16.90 -20.51
C ILE A 152 8.59 -16.89 -20.83
N GLU A 153 8.17 -17.40 -21.97
CA GLU A 153 6.74 -17.46 -22.33
C GLU A 153 6.02 -18.53 -21.51
N VAL A 154 6.70 -19.63 -21.16
CA VAL A 154 6.15 -20.66 -20.26
C VAL A 154 6.05 -20.14 -18.83
N LEU A 155 7.03 -19.33 -18.39
CA LEU A 155 6.96 -18.66 -17.09
C LEU A 155 5.80 -17.67 -17.06
N ALA A 156 5.66 -16.84 -18.10
CA ALA A 156 4.57 -15.88 -18.23
C ALA A 156 3.19 -16.55 -18.24
N ASP A 157 3.04 -17.67 -18.95
CA ASP A 157 1.80 -18.48 -18.92
C ASP A 157 1.52 -19.04 -17.52
N SER A 158 2.55 -19.50 -16.81
CA SER A 158 2.41 -19.99 -15.42
C SER A 158 1.93 -18.88 -14.47
N ILE A 159 2.49 -17.68 -14.60
CA ILE A 159 2.09 -16.50 -13.83
C ILE A 159 0.66 -16.10 -14.14
N TYR A 160 0.31 -16.01 -15.43
CA TYR A 160 -1.06 -15.71 -15.83
C TYR A 160 -2.05 -16.71 -15.22
N ASN A 161 -1.80 -18.00 -15.40
CA ASN A 161 -2.73 -19.05 -14.96
C ASN A 161 -2.83 -19.11 -13.42
N TYR A 162 -1.72 -18.91 -12.70
CA TYR A 162 -1.74 -18.87 -11.24
C TYR A 162 -2.56 -17.69 -10.72
N THR A 163 -2.23 -16.47 -11.15
CA THR A 163 -2.92 -15.25 -10.71
C THR A 163 -4.39 -15.27 -11.09
N PHE A 164 -4.73 -15.69 -12.32
CA PHE A 164 -6.12 -15.80 -12.77
C PHE A 164 -6.90 -16.83 -11.95
N SER A 165 -6.31 -18.00 -11.68
CA SER A 165 -6.99 -19.06 -10.94
C SER A 165 -7.25 -18.69 -9.49
N VAL A 166 -6.28 -18.03 -8.83
CA VAL A 166 -6.46 -17.52 -7.46
C VAL A 166 -7.57 -16.49 -7.40
N LEU A 167 -7.55 -15.49 -8.29
CA LEU A 167 -8.54 -14.42 -8.27
C LEU A 167 -9.92 -14.92 -8.67
N SER A 168 -10.03 -15.79 -9.67
CA SER A 168 -11.32 -16.40 -10.04
C SER A 168 -11.89 -17.24 -8.90
N TYR A 169 -11.03 -18.00 -8.19
CA TYR A 169 -11.45 -18.77 -7.02
C TYR A 169 -12.01 -17.89 -5.89
N LEU A 170 -11.38 -16.73 -5.64
CA LEU A 170 -11.86 -15.77 -4.66
C LEU A 170 -13.15 -15.08 -5.14
N ASP A 171 -13.22 -14.63 -6.40
CA ASP A 171 -14.41 -13.99 -6.98
C ASP A 171 -15.63 -14.91 -6.99
N ASP A 172 -15.46 -16.20 -7.30
CA ASP A 172 -16.53 -17.23 -7.23
C ASP A 172 -17.16 -17.36 -5.84
N LYS A 173 -16.46 -16.88 -4.80
CA LYS A 173 -16.92 -16.85 -3.40
C LYS A 173 -17.37 -15.45 -2.95
N GLY A 174 -17.40 -14.47 -3.85
CA GLY A 174 -17.67 -13.07 -3.54
C GLY A 174 -16.55 -12.39 -2.75
N LEU A 175 -15.31 -12.87 -2.90
CA LEU A 175 -14.14 -12.44 -2.15
C LEU A 175 -13.08 -11.74 -3.02
N MET A 176 -13.46 -11.23 -4.20
CA MET A 176 -12.53 -10.50 -5.08
C MET A 176 -11.87 -9.34 -4.33
N PRO A 177 -10.53 -9.23 -4.34
CA PRO A 177 -9.82 -8.10 -3.74
C PRO A 177 -10.08 -6.78 -4.48
N GLU A 178 -10.20 -5.69 -3.72
CA GLU A 178 -10.26 -4.32 -4.24
C GLU A 178 -8.90 -3.88 -4.80
N MET A 179 -7.80 -4.44 -4.29
CA MET A 179 -6.45 -4.21 -4.80
C MET A 179 -5.64 -5.51 -4.88
N VAL A 180 -4.86 -5.66 -5.93
CA VAL A 180 -3.89 -6.74 -6.11
C VAL A 180 -2.50 -6.15 -6.27
N GLN A 181 -1.57 -6.58 -5.41
CA GLN A 181 -0.17 -6.25 -5.50
C GLN A 181 0.58 -7.36 -6.25
N ILE A 182 1.32 -6.97 -7.29
CA ILE A 182 2.10 -7.87 -8.14
C ILE A 182 3.56 -7.87 -7.68
N GLY A 183 3.90 -8.83 -6.81
CA GLY A 183 5.22 -8.96 -6.20
C GLY A 183 5.37 -8.11 -4.93
N ASN A 184 6.21 -8.57 -4.00
CA ASN A 184 6.55 -7.84 -2.79
C ASN A 184 8.00 -7.34 -2.83
N GLU A 185 8.19 -6.04 -2.59
CA GLU A 185 9.52 -5.39 -2.51
C GLU A 185 10.50 -5.82 -3.62
N THR A 186 10.05 -5.72 -4.87
CA THR A 186 10.70 -6.31 -6.06
C THR A 186 11.91 -5.50 -6.56
N ASN A 187 12.68 -4.91 -5.64
CA ASN A 187 13.75 -3.95 -5.90
C ASN A 187 14.75 -4.45 -6.94
N CYS A 188 15.16 -5.71 -6.85
CA CYS A 188 16.02 -6.37 -7.85
C CYS A 188 15.30 -7.46 -8.66
N GLY A 189 13.97 -7.45 -8.69
CA GLY A 189 13.15 -8.33 -9.51
C GLY A 189 12.27 -9.23 -8.66
N MET A 190 11.70 -10.26 -9.28
CA MET A 190 10.93 -11.31 -8.61
C MET A 190 11.24 -12.67 -9.26
N MET A 191 11.03 -13.76 -8.55
CA MET A 191 11.31 -15.12 -9.03
C MET A 191 12.77 -15.36 -9.48
N LEU A 192 13.73 -14.94 -8.67
CA LEU A 192 15.15 -15.25 -8.85
C LEU A 192 15.41 -16.74 -8.58
N SER A 193 16.09 -17.41 -9.52
CA SER A 193 16.30 -18.86 -9.47
C SER A 193 17.32 -19.32 -8.44
N GLY A 194 18.13 -18.40 -7.90
CA GLY A 194 19.18 -18.72 -6.93
C GLY A 194 20.30 -19.60 -7.48
N GLY A 195 20.49 -19.65 -8.81
CA GLY A 195 21.61 -20.35 -9.45
C GLY A 195 21.24 -21.36 -10.54
N ASN A 196 20.00 -21.39 -11.01
CA ASN A 196 19.69 -22.08 -12.27
C ASN A 196 19.92 -21.13 -13.45
N ASP A 197 21.09 -21.23 -14.10
CA ASP A 197 21.48 -20.40 -15.25
C ASP A 197 20.57 -20.61 -16.48
N ALA A 198 19.80 -21.69 -16.53
CA ALA A 198 18.85 -21.94 -17.61
C ALA A 198 17.49 -21.27 -17.36
N PHE A 199 17.22 -20.80 -16.14
CA PHE A 199 16.02 -20.04 -15.83
C PHE A 199 16.09 -18.64 -16.47
N PRO A 200 14.96 -18.05 -16.92
CA PRO A 200 14.97 -16.69 -17.45
C PRO A 200 15.62 -15.68 -16.50
N GLU A 201 16.49 -14.82 -17.02
CA GLU A 201 17.12 -13.77 -16.20
C GLU A 201 16.05 -12.79 -15.69
N MET A 202 15.77 -12.82 -14.40
CA MET A 202 14.73 -12.02 -13.74
C MET A 202 15.30 -10.87 -12.90
N ASN A 203 16.62 -10.80 -12.71
CA ASN A 203 17.25 -9.77 -11.90
C ASN A 203 17.28 -8.42 -12.65
N VAL A 204 16.42 -7.50 -12.24
CA VAL A 204 16.29 -6.19 -12.89
C VAL A 204 17.38 -5.19 -12.49
N CYS A 205 18.12 -5.46 -11.41
CA CYS A 205 19.34 -4.72 -11.06
C CYS A 205 20.50 -5.06 -12.00
N GLU A 206 20.36 -6.11 -12.80
CA GLU A 206 21.31 -6.50 -13.83
C GLU A 206 20.75 -6.23 -15.23
N SER A 207 20.05 -7.19 -15.83
CA SER A 207 19.54 -7.09 -17.20
C SER A 207 18.14 -7.67 -17.41
N GLY A 208 17.46 -8.07 -16.33
CA GLY A 208 16.19 -8.80 -16.36
C GLY A 208 14.94 -8.00 -16.75
N TRP A 209 15.04 -6.69 -17.01
CA TRP A 209 13.86 -5.84 -17.29
C TRP A 209 13.00 -6.33 -18.47
N SER A 210 13.60 -6.90 -19.51
CA SER A 210 12.82 -7.44 -20.65
C SER A 210 11.96 -8.64 -20.24
N ASN A 211 12.52 -9.55 -19.44
CA ASN A 211 11.78 -10.72 -18.95
C ASN A 211 10.77 -10.32 -17.88
N MET A 212 11.15 -9.43 -16.96
CA MET A 212 10.25 -8.80 -15.99
C MET A 212 9.04 -8.17 -16.68
N GLY A 213 9.28 -7.41 -17.76
CA GLY A 213 8.22 -6.80 -18.57
C GLY A 213 7.21 -7.80 -19.14
N ILE A 214 7.66 -9.01 -19.52
CA ILE A 214 6.79 -10.07 -20.04
C ILE A 214 5.93 -10.65 -18.90
N VAL A 215 6.53 -11.01 -17.77
CA VAL A 215 5.79 -11.62 -16.65
C VAL A 215 4.83 -10.63 -15.97
N VAL A 216 5.20 -9.35 -15.79
CA VAL A 216 4.30 -8.37 -15.17
C VAL A 216 3.09 -8.08 -16.07
N LYS A 217 3.26 -8.06 -17.40
CA LYS A 217 2.14 -7.96 -18.33
C LYS A 217 1.22 -9.18 -18.27
N ALA A 218 1.78 -10.37 -18.08
CA ALA A 218 1.00 -11.58 -17.89
C ALA A 218 0.19 -11.53 -16.59
N ALA A 219 0.79 -11.09 -15.48
CA ALA A 219 0.10 -10.88 -14.21
C ALA A 219 -1.01 -9.82 -14.32
N ILE A 220 -0.74 -8.65 -14.90
CA ILE A 220 -1.74 -7.59 -15.14
C ILE A 220 -2.92 -8.13 -15.97
N LYS A 221 -2.61 -8.85 -17.06
CA LYS A 221 -3.63 -9.46 -17.91
C LYS A 221 -4.49 -10.46 -17.13
N ALA A 222 -3.90 -11.25 -16.23
CA ALA A 222 -4.63 -12.19 -15.40
C ALA A 222 -5.55 -11.49 -14.40
N VAL A 223 -5.08 -10.43 -13.74
CA VAL A 223 -5.91 -9.60 -12.83
C VAL A 223 -7.12 -9.06 -13.58
N LYS A 224 -6.89 -8.43 -14.75
CA LYS A 224 -7.96 -7.87 -15.56
C LYS A 224 -8.95 -8.92 -16.08
N ALA A 225 -8.46 -10.08 -16.49
CA ALA A 225 -9.31 -11.16 -16.96
C ALA A 225 -10.19 -11.74 -15.84
N ALA A 226 -9.65 -11.87 -14.62
CA ALA A 226 -10.44 -12.30 -13.47
C ALA A 226 -11.47 -11.24 -13.05
N ALA A 227 -11.11 -9.95 -13.12
CA ALA A 227 -11.99 -8.85 -12.78
C ALA A 227 -13.09 -8.57 -13.82
N GLU A 228 -12.98 -9.06 -15.06
CA GLU A 228 -13.92 -8.73 -16.17
C GLU A 228 -15.39 -9.04 -15.85
N ASN A 229 -15.65 -10.07 -15.04
CA ASN A 229 -17.00 -10.46 -14.62
C ASN A 229 -17.29 -10.17 -13.13
N SER A 230 -16.30 -9.62 -12.41
CA SER A 230 -16.48 -9.30 -10.99
C SER A 230 -17.31 -8.03 -10.83
N THR A 231 -18.01 -7.91 -9.71
CA THR A 231 -18.62 -6.64 -9.28
C THR A 231 -17.62 -5.68 -8.65
N VAL A 232 -16.39 -6.14 -8.38
CA VAL A 232 -15.31 -5.35 -7.78
C VAL A 232 -14.39 -4.83 -8.88
N ASP A 233 -14.14 -3.52 -8.88
CA ASP A 233 -13.16 -2.87 -9.75
C ASP A 233 -11.76 -2.98 -9.12
N THR A 234 -11.11 -4.11 -9.35
CA THR A 234 -9.80 -4.44 -8.77
C THR A 234 -8.68 -3.57 -9.33
N LYS A 235 -7.98 -2.86 -8.45
CA LYS A 235 -6.80 -2.04 -8.75
C LYS A 235 -5.50 -2.83 -8.68
N ILE A 236 -4.50 -2.39 -9.43
CA ILE A 236 -3.19 -3.04 -9.52
C ILE A 236 -2.11 -2.16 -8.88
N ALA A 237 -1.37 -2.73 -7.94
CA ALA A 237 -0.23 -2.10 -7.29
C ALA A 237 1.08 -2.84 -7.62
N PHE A 238 2.18 -2.08 -7.69
CA PHE A 238 3.53 -2.61 -7.64
C PHE A 238 4.24 -2.09 -6.40
N HIS A 239 5.20 -2.85 -5.87
CA HIS A 239 5.81 -2.57 -4.58
C HIS A 239 7.34 -2.59 -4.63
N VAL A 240 7.96 -1.53 -4.10
CA VAL A 240 9.41 -1.44 -3.86
C VAL A 240 9.70 -0.96 -2.44
N ALA A 241 10.77 -1.49 -1.85
CA ALA A 241 11.28 -1.05 -0.56
C ALA A 241 12.17 0.19 -0.69
N ASP A 242 12.16 1.03 0.34
CA ASP A 242 12.97 2.24 0.47
C ASP A 242 12.68 3.30 -0.62
N PRO A 243 12.18 4.50 -0.24
CA PRO A 243 11.87 5.56 -1.19
C PRO A 243 13.01 5.93 -2.15
N VAL A 244 14.28 5.67 -1.82
CA VAL A 244 15.40 5.94 -2.74
C VAL A 244 15.35 5.14 -4.04
N ASN A 245 14.66 3.99 -4.05
CA ASN A 245 14.59 3.10 -5.21
C ASN A 245 13.40 3.40 -6.14
N VAL A 246 12.42 4.18 -5.65
CA VAL A 246 11.13 4.39 -6.32
C VAL A 246 11.31 5.02 -7.70
N GLU A 247 12.10 6.09 -7.82
CA GLU A 247 12.29 6.80 -9.11
C GLU A 247 12.81 5.87 -10.20
N TRP A 248 13.95 5.21 -9.93
CA TRP A 248 14.60 4.34 -10.91
C TRP A 248 13.72 3.14 -11.28
N TRP A 249 13.14 2.47 -10.29
CA TRP A 249 12.40 1.24 -10.52
C TRP A 249 11.11 1.50 -11.30
N PHE A 250 10.32 2.50 -10.92
CA PHE A 250 9.07 2.80 -11.60
C PHE A 250 9.28 3.45 -12.97
N ASP A 251 10.33 4.25 -13.18
CA ASP A 251 10.72 4.70 -14.52
C ASP A 251 10.93 3.50 -15.47
N LYS A 252 11.67 2.50 -14.99
CA LYS A 252 11.97 1.29 -15.76
C LYS A 252 10.76 0.39 -15.95
N LEU A 253 9.89 0.26 -14.94
CA LEU A 253 8.62 -0.43 -15.10
C LEU A 253 7.75 0.25 -16.16
N MET A 254 7.67 1.58 -16.17
CA MET A 254 6.85 2.34 -17.11
C MET A 254 7.37 2.28 -18.56
N GLU A 255 8.65 1.98 -18.77
CA GLU A 255 9.17 1.58 -20.08
C GLU A 255 8.59 0.23 -20.56
N GLN A 256 8.21 -0.65 -19.62
CA GLN A 256 7.58 -1.93 -19.93
C GLN A 256 6.05 -1.81 -20.05
N THR A 257 5.39 -1.18 -19.07
CA THR A 257 3.94 -1.06 -18.99
C THR A 257 3.52 0.12 -18.10
N THR A 258 2.45 0.81 -18.48
CA THR A 258 1.80 1.86 -17.67
C THR A 258 0.47 1.40 -17.08
N ASP A 259 0.15 0.12 -17.24
CA ASP A 259 -1.17 -0.46 -16.99
C ASP A 259 -1.32 -0.97 -15.55
N PHE A 260 -1.21 -0.03 -14.61
CA PHE A 260 -1.37 -0.22 -13.18
C PHE A 260 -1.86 1.08 -12.53
N ASP A 261 -2.31 1.00 -11.29
CA ASP A 261 -3.00 2.11 -10.62
C ASP A 261 -2.13 2.73 -9.51
N PHE A 262 -1.44 1.90 -8.72
CA PHE A 262 -0.72 2.31 -7.51
C PHE A 262 0.80 2.11 -7.59
N VAL A 263 1.54 3.13 -7.14
CA VAL A 263 2.94 3.07 -6.74
C VAL A 263 2.99 2.78 -5.25
N GLY A 264 3.34 1.55 -4.90
CA GLY A 264 3.47 1.07 -3.53
C GLY A 264 4.91 1.16 -3.01
N ILE A 265 5.06 1.58 -1.75
CA ILE A 265 6.37 1.86 -1.14
C ILE A 265 6.42 1.32 0.29
N SER A 266 7.48 0.58 0.66
CA SER A 266 7.81 0.36 2.08
C SER A 266 8.58 1.54 2.65
N TYR A 267 8.18 2.02 3.82
CA TYR A 267 8.85 3.07 4.56
C TYR A 267 9.01 2.73 6.04
N TYR A 268 10.14 2.10 6.38
CA TYR A 268 10.59 1.88 7.75
C TYR A 268 11.65 2.92 8.10
N PRO A 269 11.32 4.01 8.80
CA PRO A 269 12.19 5.19 8.89
C PRO A 269 13.51 4.94 9.66
N LEU A 270 13.61 3.86 10.43
CA LEU A 270 14.86 3.49 11.12
C LEU A 270 15.82 2.71 10.20
N TRP A 271 15.30 2.00 9.20
CA TRP A 271 16.10 1.26 8.21
C TRP A 271 16.33 2.07 6.93
N HIS A 272 15.28 2.73 6.43
CA HIS A 272 15.28 3.50 5.18
C HIS A 272 15.77 4.94 5.40
N THR A 273 17.05 5.07 5.73
CA THR A 273 17.65 6.36 6.11
C THR A 273 18.03 7.26 4.93
N GLY A 274 17.95 6.76 3.69
CA GLY A 274 18.25 7.53 2.48
C GLY A 274 17.24 8.64 2.18
N VAL A 275 15.99 8.46 2.60
CA VAL A 275 14.97 9.51 2.66
C VAL A 275 14.53 9.67 4.10
N SER A 276 14.94 10.79 4.72
CA SER A 276 14.56 11.07 6.10
C SER A 276 13.06 11.36 6.23
N PHE A 277 12.53 11.19 7.44
CA PHE A 277 11.11 11.45 7.72
C PHE A 277 10.67 12.88 7.37
N ASN A 278 11.57 13.85 7.54
CA ASN A 278 11.33 15.25 7.17
C ASN A 278 11.24 15.48 5.65
N GLN A 279 11.85 14.60 4.84
CA GLN A 279 11.85 14.72 3.38
C GLN A 279 10.74 13.90 2.73
N LEU A 280 10.04 13.07 3.49
CA LEU A 280 9.08 12.11 2.95
C LEU A 280 7.95 12.79 2.18
N GLU A 281 7.34 13.84 2.74
CA GLU A 281 6.24 14.57 2.10
C GLU A 281 6.62 15.08 0.70
N ASP A 282 7.75 15.79 0.58
CA ASP A 282 8.24 16.32 -0.70
C ASP A 282 8.58 15.21 -1.69
N ARG A 283 9.11 14.07 -1.20
CA ARG A 283 9.41 12.91 -2.05
C ARG A 283 8.14 12.28 -2.61
N ILE A 284 7.13 12.09 -1.77
CA ILE A 284 5.84 11.52 -2.19
C ILE A 284 5.14 12.44 -3.20
N LYS A 285 5.15 13.77 -2.99
CA LYS A 285 4.65 14.74 -3.99
C LYS A 285 5.38 14.59 -5.32
N GLY A 286 6.70 14.51 -5.28
CA GLY A 286 7.52 14.30 -6.48
C GLY A 286 7.19 12.99 -7.21
N PHE A 287 6.94 11.90 -6.49
CA PHE A 287 6.53 10.63 -7.10
C PHE A 287 5.14 10.72 -7.73
N LYS A 288 4.18 11.33 -7.05
CA LYS A 288 2.82 11.53 -7.57
C LYS A 288 2.83 12.33 -8.87
N GLU A 289 3.56 13.46 -8.90
CA GLU A 289 3.73 14.29 -10.09
C GLU A 289 4.44 13.54 -11.23
N ARG A 290 5.50 12.78 -10.90
CA ARG A 290 6.33 12.09 -11.89
C ARG A 290 5.57 10.97 -12.61
N PHE A 291 4.87 10.13 -11.85
CA PHE A 291 4.27 8.92 -12.39
C PHE A 291 2.81 9.11 -12.79
N ASN A 292 2.14 10.12 -12.25
CA ASN A 292 0.70 10.34 -12.43
C ASN A 292 -0.09 9.06 -12.09
N LYS A 293 0.22 8.53 -10.91
CA LYS A 293 -0.36 7.32 -10.29
C LYS A 293 -0.71 7.64 -8.84
N GLU A 294 -1.59 6.83 -8.28
CA GLU A 294 -1.84 6.86 -6.84
C GLU A 294 -0.60 6.37 -6.08
N ILE A 295 -0.29 6.99 -4.94
CA ILE A 295 0.86 6.62 -4.10
C ILE A 295 0.33 6.06 -2.79
N ILE A 296 0.82 4.89 -2.38
CA ILE A 296 0.43 4.26 -1.13
C ILE A 296 1.67 3.73 -0.40
N ILE A 297 1.75 3.99 0.91
CA ILE A 297 2.73 3.29 1.75
C ILE A 297 2.16 1.92 2.05
N LEU A 298 2.79 0.86 1.52
CA LEU A 298 2.31 -0.52 1.67
C LEU A 298 2.84 -1.19 2.92
N GLU A 299 3.95 -0.69 3.45
CA GLU A 299 4.50 -1.15 4.72
C GLU A 299 5.16 -0.01 5.48
N THR A 300 4.85 0.08 6.76
CA THR A 300 5.56 0.90 7.73
C THR A 300 5.39 0.29 9.11
N ALA A 301 6.27 0.65 10.03
CA ALA A 301 6.12 0.33 11.44
C ALA A 301 6.94 1.31 12.28
N TYR A 302 6.72 1.26 13.59
CA TYR A 302 7.50 2.00 14.57
C TYR A 302 7.41 1.35 15.95
N PRO A 303 8.48 1.31 16.76
CA PRO A 303 8.39 0.67 18.08
C PRO A 303 7.61 1.51 19.10
N TRP A 304 6.70 0.89 19.84
CA TRP A 304 6.06 1.49 21.03
C TRP A 304 6.83 1.19 22.32
N THR A 305 7.83 0.30 22.26
CA THR A 305 8.68 -0.11 23.39
C THR A 305 9.98 -0.72 22.90
N THR A 306 10.98 -0.82 23.79
CA THR A 306 12.21 -1.60 23.58
C THR A 306 12.19 -2.96 24.30
N ASN A 307 11.13 -3.25 25.04
CA ASN A 307 10.98 -4.52 25.74
C ASN A 307 10.45 -5.60 24.79
N GLY A 308 10.53 -6.86 25.21
CA GLY A 308 9.79 -7.98 24.63
C GLY A 308 9.06 -8.78 25.71
N ALA A 309 8.08 -9.58 25.31
CA ALA A 309 7.31 -10.51 26.13
C ALA A 309 7.76 -11.97 25.98
N ASP A 310 8.67 -12.27 25.05
CA ASP A 310 9.25 -13.60 24.86
C ASP A 310 10.78 -13.57 24.65
N ASP A 311 11.36 -14.74 24.36
CA ASP A 311 12.79 -14.91 24.08
C ASP A 311 13.13 -14.78 22.57
N TYR A 312 12.14 -14.44 21.73
CA TYR A 312 12.31 -14.26 20.30
C TYR A 312 12.64 -12.78 20.00
N ASN A 313 13.91 -12.52 19.69
CA ASN A 313 14.39 -11.15 19.53
C ASN A 313 13.59 -10.32 18.52
N ASN A 314 13.11 -9.16 18.96
CA ASN A 314 12.50 -8.16 18.10
C ASN A 314 13.47 -7.66 17.01
N LEU A 315 13.00 -7.61 15.76
CA LEU A 315 13.81 -7.24 14.60
C LEU A 315 14.00 -5.73 14.45
N PHE A 316 13.04 -4.94 14.93
CA PHE A 316 12.98 -3.50 14.71
C PHE A 316 12.99 -2.71 16.02
N GLY A 317 13.73 -1.60 16.06
CA GLY A 317 13.88 -0.76 17.26
C GLY A 317 15.21 -0.94 18.01
N GLY A 318 16.18 -1.64 17.41
CA GLY A 318 17.57 -1.64 17.87
C GLY A 318 18.32 -0.34 17.53
N GLU A 319 17.78 0.43 16.59
CA GLU A 319 18.25 1.74 16.16
C GLU A 319 17.90 2.84 17.17
N SER A 320 18.45 4.04 16.97
CA SER A 320 18.03 5.20 17.79
C SER A 320 16.66 5.71 17.32
N PRO A 321 15.77 6.10 18.26
CA PRO A 321 14.48 6.66 17.89
C PRO A 321 14.67 7.96 17.09
N ILE A 322 13.66 8.26 16.27
CA ILE A 322 13.59 9.51 15.52
C ILE A 322 13.41 10.63 16.55
N SER A 323 14.14 11.72 16.38
CA SER A 323 14.04 12.87 17.28
C SER A 323 12.58 13.36 17.36
N GLY A 324 12.02 13.38 18.57
CA GLY A 324 10.62 13.74 18.84
C GLY A 324 9.66 12.56 18.99
N TYR A 325 10.08 11.35 18.60
CA TYR A 325 9.26 10.13 18.61
C TYR A 325 9.96 9.02 19.41
N PRO A 326 10.02 9.11 20.75
CA PRO A 326 10.67 8.08 21.56
C PRO A 326 9.91 6.74 21.48
N TYR A 327 10.61 5.61 21.67
CA TYR A 327 10.00 4.27 21.73
C TYR A 327 9.10 4.11 22.96
N THR A 328 7.89 4.62 22.81
CA THR A 328 6.82 4.71 23.79
C THR A 328 5.50 4.69 23.02
N LEU A 329 4.41 4.32 23.67
CA LEU A 329 3.08 4.37 23.06
C LEU A 329 2.75 5.76 22.48
N GLU A 330 3.03 6.83 23.23
CA GLU A 330 2.81 8.21 22.79
C GLU A 330 3.70 8.58 21.58
N GLY A 331 4.97 8.17 21.59
CA GLY A 331 5.89 8.47 20.50
C GLY A 331 5.54 7.72 19.21
N GLN A 332 5.13 6.46 19.31
CA GLN A 332 4.64 5.70 18.17
C GLN A 332 3.34 6.29 17.60
N THR A 333 2.39 6.66 18.48
CA THR A 333 1.14 7.33 18.08
C THR A 333 1.44 8.64 17.35
N SER A 334 2.30 9.49 17.93
CA SER A 334 2.69 10.78 17.34
C SER A 334 3.39 10.60 16.00
N PHE A 335 4.23 9.57 15.86
CA PHE A 335 4.89 9.24 14.60
C PHE A 335 3.85 8.87 13.53
N LEU A 336 2.88 8.03 13.86
CA LEU A 336 1.86 7.58 12.91
C LEU A 336 0.92 8.69 12.48
N VAL A 337 0.54 9.58 13.41
CA VAL A 337 -0.23 10.78 13.09
C VAL A 337 0.55 11.69 12.15
N GLU A 338 1.81 12.02 12.46
CA GLU A 338 2.63 12.88 11.60
C GLU A 338 2.90 12.23 10.23
N LEU A 339 3.21 10.92 10.19
CA LEU A 339 3.42 10.18 8.94
C LEU A 339 2.18 10.29 8.06
N THR A 340 1.02 10.02 8.63
CA THR A 340 -0.24 10.04 7.90
C THR A 340 -0.59 11.45 7.43
N GLN A 341 -0.40 12.49 8.25
CA GLN A 341 -0.60 13.87 7.83
C GLN A 341 0.31 14.23 6.65
N LYS A 342 1.59 13.84 6.68
CA LYS A 342 2.51 14.04 5.55
C LYS A 342 2.02 13.35 4.28
N LEU A 343 1.46 12.16 4.39
CA LEU A 343 0.92 11.42 3.25
C LEU A 343 -0.33 12.10 2.69
N VAL A 344 -1.26 12.54 3.55
CA VAL A 344 -2.44 13.33 3.16
C VAL A 344 -2.02 14.63 2.48
N ASP A 345 -1.11 15.40 3.08
CA ASP A 345 -0.58 16.65 2.53
C ASP A 345 0.16 16.46 1.20
N ALA A 346 0.75 15.28 0.98
CA ALA A 346 1.40 14.90 -0.26
C ALA A 346 0.43 14.36 -1.34
N GLY A 347 -0.85 14.20 -0.99
CA GLY A 347 -1.86 13.59 -1.85
C GLY A 347 -1.67 12.09 -2.06
N ALA A 348 -1.01 11.38 -1.15
CA ALA A 348 -1.02 9.93 -1.15
C ALA A 348 -2.42 9.40 -0.80
N SER A 349 -2.67 8.16 -1.21
CA SER A 349 -3.99 7.53 -1.11
C SER A 349 -4.11 6.61 0.11
N GLY A 350 -3.04 6.37 0.85
CA GLY A 350 -3.11 5.54 2.05
C GLY A 350 -1.79 5.19 2.71
N VAL A 351 -1.92 4.55 3.86
CA VAL A 351 -0.85 3.92 4.64
C VAL A 351 -1.32 2.57 5.14
N VAL A 352 -0.48 1.55 4.97
CA VAL A 352 -0.68 0.21 5.52
C VAL A 352 0.38 -0.04 6.58
N TYR A 353 -0.05 -0.26 7.83
CA TYR A 353 0.83 -0.66 8.92
C TYR A 353 1.13 -2.16 8.79
N TRP A 354 2.41 -2.53 8.85
CA TRP A 354 2.82 -3.92 8.71
C TRP A 354 2.77 -4.66 10.04
N GLU A 355 1.99 -5.74 10.08
CA GLU A 355 1.84 -6.65 11.22
C GLU A 355 1.54 -5.98 12.57
N PRO A 356 0.55 -5.06 12.66
CA PRO A 356 0.18 -4.41 13.92
C PRO A 356 -0.42 -5.40 14.93
N ALA A 357 -0.75 -6.62 14.51
CA ALA A 357 -1.36 -7.66 15.35
C ALA A 357 -0.40 -8.79 15.73
N TRP A 358 0.88 -8.74 15.36
CA TRP A 358 1.82 -9.83 15.61
C TRP A 358 2.30 -9.86 17.07
N ILE A 359 1.41 -10.23 17.98
CA ILE A 359 1.68 -10.43 19.41
C ILE A 359 2.38 -11.76 19.67
N SER A 360 3.09 -11.84 20.79
CA SER A 360 3.71 -13.07 21.26
C SER A 360 2.69 -14.14 21.59
N SER A 361 2.91 -15.36 21.09
CA SER A 361 2.04 -16.54 21.28
C SER A 361 2.85 -17.83 21.15
N GLN A 362 2.20 -18.99 20.99
CA GLN A 362 2.90 -20.25 20.66
C GLN A 362 3.08 -20.46 19.15
N MET A 363 2.76 -19.45 18.33
CA MET A 363 3.03 -19.50 16.90
C MET A 363 4.53 -19.67 16.66
N LYS A 364 4.86 -20.29 15.52
CA LYS A 364 6.23 -20.45 15.04
C LYS A 364 6.35 -19.96 13.62
N ASP A 365 7.44 -19.28 13.33
CA ASP A 365 7.89 -19.08 11.95
C ASP A 365 9.16 -19.93 11.71
N GLN A 366 9.90 -19.63 10.65
CA GLN A 366 11.11 -20.38 10.30
C GLN A 366 12.26 -20.21 11.30
N TRP A 367 12.22 -19.16 12.13
CA TRP A 367 13.36 -18.72 12.92
C TRP A 367 13.11 -18.83 14.42
N GLY A 368 11.86 -18.77 14.86
CA GLY A 368 11.53 -18.74 16.29
C GLY A 368 10.12 -19.23 16.65
N THR A 369 9.85 -19.18 17.94
CA THR A 369 8.51 -19.34 18.53
C THR A 369 8.20 -18.05 19.26
N GLY A 370 7.01 -17.48 19.03
CA GLY A 370 6.62 -16.19 19.58
C GLY A 370 6.51 -15.11 18.52
N SER A 371 6.92 -13.89 18.83
CA SER A 371 6.91 -12.75 17.90
C SER A 371 8.23 -11.99 17.90
N SER A 372 8.81 -11.82 16.73
CA SER A 372 9.94 -10.91 16.52
C SER A 372 9.50 -9.47 16.20
N TRP A 373 8.23 -9.13 16.44
CA TRP A 373 7.61 -7.86 16.05
C TRP A 373 6.67 -7.25 17.10
N GLU A 374 6.48 -7.91 18.24
CA GLU A 374 5.50 -7.53 19.27
C GLU A 374 5.67 -6.07 19.76
N ASN A 375 6.90 -5.55 19.74
CA ASN A 375 7.22 -4.19 20.16
C ASN A 375 6.77 -3.10 19.17
N ASN A 376 6.21 -3.47 18.02
CA ASN A 376 5.64 -2.57 17.01
C ASN A 376 4.11 -2.69 16.93
N THR A 377 3.49 -3.58 17.68
CA THR A 377 2.05 -3.86 17.55
C THR A 377 1.15 -2.74 18.09
N PHE A 378 -0.14 -2.84 17.78
CA PHE A 378 -1.22 -2.05 18.39
C PHE A 378 -1.83 -2.72 19.62
N PHE A 379 -1.16 -3.74 20.15
CA PHE A 379 -1.58 -4.49 21.32
C PHE A 379 -0.47 -4.51 22.36
N ASP A 380 -0.83 -4.47 23.63
CA ASP A 380 0.14 -4.73 24.68
C ASP A 380 0.52 -6.22 24.72
N PHE A 381 1.47 -6.57 25.59
CA PHE A 381 1.96 -7.95 25.72
C PHE A 381 0.90 -8.92 26.27
N GLU A 382 -0.21 -8.40 26.82
CA GLU A 382 -1.35 -9.18 27.28
C GLU A 382 -2.48 -9.28 26.24
N GLY A 383 -2.25 -8.73 25.04
CA GLY A 383 -3.16 -8.75 23.90
C GLY A 383 -4.28 -7.70 23.96
N ASN A 384 -4.20 -6.69 24.84
CA ASN A 384 -5.18 -5.60 24.86
C ASN A 384 -4.83 -4.56 23.80
N VAL A 385 -5.83 -4.13 23.02
CA VAL A 385 -5.65 -3.03 22.07
C VAL A 385 -5.22 -1.76 22.79
N MET A 386 -4.22 -1.08 22.25
CA MET A 386 -3.67 0.18 22.76
C MET A 386 -4.15 1.37 21.93
N THR A 387 -4.01 2.59 22.45
CA THR A 387 -4.53 3.82 21.83
C THR A 387 -3.76 4.29 20.59
N ASN A 388 -2.64 3.65 20.26
CA ASN A 388 -1.89 3.92 19.03
C ASN A 388 -2.69 3.58 17.77
N ILE A 389 -3.62 2.63 17.84
CA ILE A 389 -4.53 2.26 16.75
C ILE A 389 -5.42 3.45 16.30
N ASP A 390 -5.70 4.38 17.22
CA ASP A 390 -6.66 5.47 17.01
C ASP A 390 -6.17 6.51 15.99
N PHE A 391 -4.90 6.45 15.55
CA PHE A 391 -4.40 7.29 14.46
C PHE A 391 -5.27 7.16 13.20
N MET A 392 -5.87 5.98 12.96
CA MET A 392 -6.73 5.73 11.79
C MET A 392 -8.06 6.50 11.83
N THR A 393 -8.43 7.05 12.99
CA THR A 393 -9.62 7.88 13.18
C THR A 393 -9.29 9.33 13.51
N TYR A 394 -8.00 9.69 13.48
CA TYR A 394 -7.55 11.06 13.71
C TYR A 394 -8.07 11.99 12.60
N ASP A 395 -8.34 13.25 12.95
CA ASP A 395 -8.80 14.26 11.99
C ASP A 395 -7.61 14.84 11.22
N TYR A 396 -7.46 14.41 9.96
CA TYR A 396 -6.41 14.86 9.05
C TYR A 396 -6.85 16.00 8.12
N SER A 397 -7.96 16.70 8.43
CA SER A 397 -8.40 17.83 7.62
C SER A 397 -7.28 18.88 7.51
N SER A 398 -7.05 19.34 6.27
CA SER A 398 -5.92 20.20 5.87
C SER A 398 -5.96 21.63 6.43
N ASP A 399 -6.87 21.93 7.35
CA ASP A 399 -7.29 23.28 7.71
C ASP A 399 -6.82 23.70 9.11
N GLU A 400 -5.51 23.59 9.41
CA GLU A 400 -4.94 24.37 10.53
C GLU A 400 -3.40 24.54 10.44
N LYS A 401 -2.88 24.99 9.29
CA LYS A 401 -1.56 25.67 9.27
C LYS A 401 -1.78 27.17 9.51
N ASN A 402 -1.96 27.56 10.78
CA ASN A 402 -1.86 28.94 11.24
C ASN A 402 -0.41 29.42 11.34
#